data_AF-A0A3D3B3X1-F1
#
_entry.id   AF-A0A3D3B3X1-F1
#
_cell.length_a   1.000
_cell.length_b   1.000
_cell.length_c   1.000
_cell.angle_alpha   90.00
_cell.angle_beta   90.00
_cell.angle_gamma   90.00
#
_symmetry.space_group_name_H-M   'P 1'
#
loop_
_entity.id
_entity.type
_entity.pdbx_description
1 polymer ?
#
loop_
_entity_poly.entity_id
_entity_poly.type
_entity_poly.pdbx_seq_one_letter_code
_entity_poly.pdbx_strand_id
1 'polypeptide(L)'
;MSLSMYQASVPPFLHMLKNLSAILGKAEAFAAEHKIEPEVLLSWRLAPDMFPLVRQVQIAADFAKGTTARLAGAEVPKYADDEKTFAELKARIA
;
A
#
# COMPACT_ATOMS: atom_id res chain seq x y z
N MET A 1 30.15 0.31 -12.01
CA MET A 1 29.06 1.29 -11.84
C MET A 1 28.60 1.24 -10.38
N SER A 2 28.53 2.36 -9.68
CA SER A 2 28.01 2.41 -8.32
C SER A 2 26.48 2.52 -8.32
N LEU A 3 25.83 1.74 -7.46
CA LEU A 3 24.38 1.82 -7.23
C LEU A 3 24.07 3.09 -6.42
N SER A 4 23.23 3.97 -6.96
CA SER A 4 22.76 5.13 -6.20
C SER A 4 21.61 4.77 -5.25
N MET A 5 21.44 5.53 -4.17
CA MET A 5 20.29 5.35 -3.26
C MET A 5 18.96 5.55 -3.95
N TYR A 6 18.89 6.42 -4.97
CA TYR A 6 17.71 6.54 -5.82
C TYR A 6 17.40 5.21 -6.52
N GLN A 7 18.37 4.63 -7.22
CA GLN A 7 18.20 3.36 -7.93
C GLN A 7 17.85 2.20 -6.99
N ALA A 8 18.38 2.21 -5.76
CA ALA A 8 18.09 1.21 -4.75
C ALA A 8 16.72 1.37 -4.07
N SER A 9 16.02 2.51 -4.22
CA SER A 9 14.79 2.81 -3.48
C SER A 9 13.59 3.14 -4.37
N VAL A 10 13.63 4.25 -5.12
CA VAL A 10 12.46 4.80 -5.82
C VAL A 10 11.91 3.81 -6.86
N PRO A 11 12.70 3.26 -7.80
CA PRO A 11 12.16 2.33 -8.80
C PRO A 11 11.60 1.03 -8.19
N PRO A 12 12.27 0.36 -7.23
CA PRO A 12 11.69 -0.78 -6.54
C PRO A 12 10.38 -0.48 -5.82
N PHE A 13 10.29 0.64 -5.09
CA PHE A 13 9.05 1.03 -4.41
C PHE A 13 7.90 1.25 -5.39
N LEU A 14 8.13 2.00 -6.48
CA LEU A 14 7.11 2.22 -7.52
C LEU A 14 6.63 0.90 -8.13
N HIS A 15 7.55 -0.03 -8.41
CA HIS A 15 7.20 -1.33 -8.95
C HIS A 15 6.34 -2.14 -7.98
N MET A 16 6.73 -2.20 -6.70
CA MET A 16 6.01 -2.95 -5.68
C MET A 16 4.63 -2.36 -5.36
N LEU A 17 4.53 -1.04 -5.28
CA LEU A 17 3.27 -0.33 -5.08
C LEU A 17 2.31 -0.54 -6.27
N LYS A 18 2.79 -0.49 -7.51
CA LYS A 18 1.99 -0.81 -8.69
C LYS A 18 1.46 -2.25 -8.65
N ASN A 19 2.31 -3.20 -8.25
CA ASN A 19 1.90 -4.60 -8.10
C ASN A 19 0.86 -4.76 -6.97
N LEU A 20 1.02 -4.07 -5.85
CA LEU A 20 0.05 -4.06 -4.75
C LEU A 20 -1.32 -3.52 -5.21
N SER A 21 -1.35 -2.42 -5.97
CA SER A 21 -2.60 -1.88 -6.54
C SER A 21 -3.30 -2.90 -7.47
N ALA A 22 -2.53 -3.65 -8.26
CA ALA A 22 -3.07 -4.73 -9.09
C ALA A 22 -3.61 -5.91 -8.25
N ILE A 23 -2.92 -6.27 -7.16
CA ILE A 23 -3.39 -7.31 -6.22
C ILE A 23 -4.70 -6.88 -5.56
N LEU A 24 -4.83 -5.62 -5.13
CA LEU A 24 -6.08 -5.08 -4.59
C LEU A 24 -7.22 -5.16 -5.60
N GLY A 25 -6.96 -4.88 -6.88
CA GLY A 25 -7.96 -5.06 -7.94
C GLY A 25 -8.42 -6.51 -8.11
N LYS A 26 -7.51 -7.49 -7.93
CA LYS A 26 -7.89 -8.92 -7.93
C LYS A 26 -8.70 -9.30 -6.70
N ALA A 27 -8.33 -8.76 -5.52
CA ALA A 27 -9.08 -9.01 -4.29
C ALA A 27 -10.51 -8.45 -4.37
N GLU A 28 -10.68 -7.26 -4.93
CA GLU A 28 -11.99 -6.65 -5.20
C GLU A 28 -12.83 -7.49 -6.17
N ALA A 29 -12.23 -7.96 -7.27
CA ALA A 29 -12.92 -8.85 -8.23
C ALA A 29 -13.33 -10.19 -7.59
N PHE A 30 -12.44 -10.78 -6.78
CA PHE A 30 -12.73 -12.00 -6.02
C PHE A 30 -13.89 -11.79 -5.04
N ALA A 31 -13.92 -10.65 -4.34
CA ALA A 31 -15.00 -10.34 -3.41
C ALA A 31 -16.36 -10.29 -4.14
N ALA A 32 -16.41 -9.63 -5.30
CA ALA A 32 -17.60 -9.55 -6.12
C ALA A 32 -18.06 -10.92 -6.65
N GLU A 33 -17.14 -11.74 -7.17
CA GLU A 33 -17.43 -13.09 -7.69
C GLU A 33 -18.03 -14.01 -6.62
N HIS A 34 -17.51 -13.93 -5.40
CA HIS A 34 -17.90 -14.79 -4.29
C HIS A 34 -18.95 -14.19 -3.35
N LYS A 35 -19.50 -13.01 -3.67
CA LYS A 35 -20.48 -12.28 -2.84
C LYS A 35 -19.97 -12.04 -1.42
N ILE A 36 -18.69 -11.70 -1.31
CA ILE A 36 -18.04 -11.31 -0.06
C ILE A 36 -18.08 -9.79 0.01
N GLU A 37 -18.59 -9.24 1.11
CA GLU A 37 -18.53 -7.79 1.33
C GLU A 37 -17.05 -7.33 1.39
N PRO A 38 -16.67 -6.26 0.66
CA PRO A 38 -15.28 -5.78 0.62
C PRO A 38 -14.63 -5.60 1.99
N GLU A 39 -15.40 -5.14 2.97
CA GLU A 39 -15.00 -4.90 4.35
C GLU A 39 -14.45 -6.18 5.02
N VAL A 40 -14.94 -7.36 4.63
CA VAL A 40 -14.45 -8.65 5.14
C VAL A 40 -12.99 -8.87 4.75
N LEU A 41 -12.63 -8.60 3.49
CA LEU A 41 -11.24 -8.73 3.01
C LEU A 41 -10.36 -7.61 3.57
N LEU A 42 -10.88 -6.39 3.61
CA LEU A 42 -10.16 -5.21 4.10
C LEU A 42 -9.85 -5.30 5.60
N SER A 43 -10.72 -5.90 6.39
CA SER A 43 -10.51 -6.15 7.83
C SER A 43 -9.74 -7.43 8.13
N TRP A 44 -9.45 -8.25 7.12
CA TRP A 44 -8.81 -9.55 7.30
C TRP A 44 -7.38 -9.43 7.83
N ARG A 45 -6.99 -10.40 8.68
CA ARG A 45 -5.69 -10.47 9.38
C ARG A 45 -5.17 -11.91 9.32
N LEU A 46 -3.85 -12.05 9.29
CA LEU A 46 -3.19 -13.36 9.31
C LEU A 46 -3.14 -13.99 10.71
N ALA A 47 -3.05 -13.16 11.75
CA ALA A 47 -3.09 -13.57 13.15
C ALA A 47 -3.84 -12.52 13.98
N PRO A 48 -4.38 -12.88 15.17
CA PRO A 48 -5.20 -11.97 15.98
C PRO A 48 -4.50 -10.67 16.40
N ASP A 49 -3.18 -10.71 16.57
CA ASP A 49 -2.31 -9.62 16.99
C ASP A 49 -1.72 -8.82 15.81
N MET A 50 -1.98 -9.23 14.57
CA MET A 50 -1.52 -8.51 13.38
C MET A 50 -2.49 -7.42 12.93
N PHE A 51 -1.96 -6.41 12.25
CA PHE A 51 -2.76 -5.37 11.60
C PHE A 51 -3.56 -5.93 10.41
N PRO A 52 -4.78 -5.39 10.15
CA PRO A 52 -5.61 -5.79 9.02
C PRO A 52 -5.05 -5.31 7.68
N LEU A 53 -5.55 -5.86 6.58
CA LEU A 53 -5.12 -5.54 5.22
C LEU A 53 -5.07 -4.02 4.95
N VAL A 54 -6.11 -3.27 5.34
CA VAL A 54 -6.14 -1.80 5.21
C VAL A 54 -4.88 -1.16 5.78
N ARG A 55 -4.52 -1.53 7.02
CA ARG A 55 -3.37 -0.97 7.71
C ARG A 55 -2.04 -1.45 7.11
N GLN A 56 -1.97 -2.67 6.60
CA GLN A 56 -0.79 -3.17 5.88
C GLN A 56 -0.53 -2.36 4.60
N VAL A 57 -1.57 -2.01 3.85
CA VAL A 57 -1.45 -1.17 2.64
C VAL A 57 -0.99 0.25 3.00
N GLN A 58 -1.58 0.85 4.04
CA GLN A 58 -1.16 2.16 4.54
C GLN A 58 0.33 2.18 4.93
N ILE A 59 0.77 1.17 5.69
CA ILE A 59 2.17 1.02 6.11
C ILE A 59 3.09 0.86 4.89
N ALA A 60 2.72 0.05 3.90
CA ALA A 60 3.51 -0.12 2.68
C ALA A 60 3.72 1.21 1.92
N ALA A 61 2.65 2.01 1.77
CA ALA A 61 2.73 3.34 1.17
C ALA A 61 3.58 4.30 2.03
N ASP A 62 3.46 4.23 3.35
CA ASP A 62 4.22 5.08 4.29
C ASP A 62 5.72 4.78 4.27
N PHE A 63 6.10 3.50 4.11
CA PHE A 63 7.50 3.12 3.93
C PHE A 63 8.08 3.71 2.66
N ALA A 64 7.35 3.63 1.54
CA ALA A 64 7.81 4.19 0.27
C ALA A 64 7.98 5.72 0.36
N LYS A 65 6.94 6.45 0.80
CA LYS A 65 6.99 7.92 0.89
C LYS A 65 8.01 8.40 1.93
N GLY A 66 8.05 7.74 3.09
CA GLY A 66 8.91 8.14 4.20
C GLY A 66 10.38 7.85 3.95
N THR A 67 10.71 6.74 3.27
CA THR A 67 12.10 6.42 2.93
C THR A 67 12.63 7.40 1.89
N THR A 68 11.86 7.61 0.82
CA THR A 68 12.26 8.49 -0.29
C THR A 68 12.37 9.95 0.13
N ALA A 69 11.44 10.47 0.92
CA ALA A 69 11.52 11.83 1.47
C ALA A 69 12.77 12.02 2.35
N ARG A 70 13.06 11.07 3.26
CA ARG A 70 14.25 11.15 4.13
C ARG A 70 15.55 11.08 3.33
N LEU A 71 15.65 10.21 2.33
CA LEU A 71 16.82 10.13 1.46
C LEU A 71 17.03 11.40 0.62
N ALA A 72 15.95 12.09 0.28
CA ALA A 72 15.99 13.36 -0.44
C ALA A 72 16.18 14.59 0.47
N GLY A 73 16.19 14.42 1.80
CA GLY A 73 16.21 15.53 2.76
C GLY A 73 14.94 16.39 2.72
N ALA A 74 13.83 15.84 2.22
CA ALA A 74 12.54 16.50 2.11
C ALA A 74 11.64 16.22 3.33
N GLU A 75 10.65 17.08 3.56
CA GLU A 75 9.61 16.82 4.54
C GLU A 75 8.78 15.59 4.13
N VAL A 76 8.45 14.73 5.10
CA VAL A 76 7.65 13.53 4.85
C VAL A 76 6.17 13.94 4.67
N PRO A 77 5.54 13.63 3.51
CA PRO A 77 4.12 13.91 3.30
C PRO A 77 3.25 13.20 4.34
N LYS A 78 2.26 13.90 4.89
CA LYS A 78 1.28 13.35 5.84
C LYS A 78 0.03 12.93 5.08
N TYR A 79 -0.37 11.67 5.23
CA TYR A 79 -1.63 11.15 4.72
C TYR A 79 -2.50 10.80 5.92
N ALA A 80 -3.80 11.09 5.83
CA ALA A 80 -4.75 10.56 6.80
C ALA A 80 -4.89 9.05 6.59
N ASP A 81 -5.10 8.30 7.66
CA ASP A 81 -5.26 6.84 7.62
C ASP A 81 -6.75 6.48 7.72
N ASP A 82 -7.58 7.13 6.90
CA ASP A 82 -9.04 7.09 6.94
C ASP A 82 -9.67 6.23 5.83
N GLU A 83 -8.86 5.52 5.03
CA GLU A 83 -9.34 4.68 3.95
C GLU A 83 -10.17 3.48 4.45
N LYS A 84 -11.30 3.24 3.77
CA LYS A 84 -12.25 2.16 4.08
C LYS A 84 -12.59 1.29 2.88
N THR A 85 -12.20 1.71 1.68
CA THR A 85 -12.55 1.03 0.42
C THR A 85 -11.31 0.64 -0.39
N PHE A 86 -11.45 -0.33 -1.30
CA PHE A 86 -10.40 -0.66 -2.26
C PHE A 86 -10.02 0.54 -3.13
N ALA A 87 -10.99 1.39 -3.50
CA ALA A 87 -10.76 2.58 -4.31
C ALA A 87 -9.87 3.60 -3.57
N GLU A 88 -10.15 3.91 -2.31
CA GLU A 88 -9.35 4.82 -1.49
C GLU A 88 -7.93 4.27 -1.27
N LEU A 89 -7.80 2.97 -0.98
CA LEU A 89 -6.48 2.34 -0.85
C LEU A 89 -5.67 2.41 -2.15
N LYS A 90 -6.30 2.20 -3.31
CA LYS A 90 -5.64 2.34 -4.61
C LYS A 90 -5.29 3.80 -4.91
N ALA A 91 -6.10 4.76 -4.48
CA ALA A 91 -5.82 6.18 -4.59
C ALA A 91 -4.62 6.61 -3.72
N ARG A 92 -4.46 6.02 -2.52
CA ARG A 92 -3.27 6.25 -1.68
C ARG A 92 -1.97 5.79 -2.36
N ILE A 93 -2.05 4.75 -3.19
CA ILE A 93 -0.91 4.13 -3.87
C ILE A 93 -0.55 4.85 -5.19
N ALA A 94 -1.52 5.51 -5.83
CA ALA A 94 -1.38 6.15 -7.14
C ALA A 94 -0.51 7.41 -7.09
#